data_AF-A0A3M9YWB4-F1
#
_entry.id   AF-A0A3M9YWB4-F1
#
_cell.length_a   1.000
_cell.length_b   1.000
_cell.length_c   1.000
_cell.angle_alpha   90.00
_cell.angle_beta   90.00
_cell.angle_gamma   90.00
#
_symmetry.space_group_name_H-M   'P 1'
#
loop_
_entity.id
_entity.type
_entity.pdbx_description
1 polymer ?
#
loop_
_entity_poly.entity_id
_entity_poly.type
_entity_poly.pdbx_seq_one_letter_code
_entity_poly.pdbx_strand_id
1 'polypeptide(L)'
;MSDPLSNGVFTVGPSGLVSIDYLYDGGAYEGELALFSLEGLETFQPGSRAFIQEAARRALSDSHLGAVVIQDATDAARLSGAFPDDKDVNAGSYKGVKTMRMQPGTRFGFMLVPNGTVQEVFERPKRSGAKRPLFSLATANPNHAVQVGQIGDRTGAGHILAFEDLRTDRRSDRDYNDVIIHIQGAIGRATPIDALIAPRRDWRTTP
;
A
#
# COMPACT_ATOMS: atom_id res chain seq x y z
N MET A 1 -0.75 -22.86 9.93
CA MET A 1 -1.42 -21.63 10.42
C MET A 1 -0.49 -20.48 10.10
N SER A 2 -0.88 -19.56 9.23
CA SER A 2 -0.09 -18.35 8.95
C SER A 2 -0.15 -17.44 10.16
N ASP A 3 1.00 -16.99 10.65
CA ASP A 3 1.08 -16.00 11.71
C ASP A 3 0.39 -14.70 11.23
N PRO A 4 -0.69 -14.23 11.86
CA PRO A 4 -1.36 -12.99 11.47
C PRO A 4 -0.44 -11.76 11.55
N LEU A 5 0.71 -11.83 12.22
CA LEU A 5 1.76 -10.80 12.22
C LEU A 5 2.63 -10.79 10.96
N SER A 6 2.46 -11.76 10.06
CA SER A 6 3.20 -11.85 8.78
C SER A 6 2.43 -11.32 7.56
N ASN A 7 1.13 -11.05 7.72
CA ASN A 7 0.27 -10.64 6.62
C ASN A 7 0.41 -9.14 6.34
N GLY A 8 0.62 -8.77 5.07
CA GLY A 8 0.98 -7.41 4.66
C GLY A 8 2.43 -7.04 4.96
N VAL A 9 3.29 -8.02 5.23
CA VAL A 9 4.74 -7.83 5.44
C VAL A 9 5.52 -8.50 4.33
N PHE A 10 6.53 -7.79 3.83
CA PHE A 10 7.38 -8.22 2.74
C PHE A 10 8.84 -8.25 3.19
N THR A 11 9.62 -9.14 2.61
CA THR A 11 11.05 -9.34 2.91
C THR A 11 11.85 -9.08 1.66
N VAL A 12 12.84 -8.18 1.77
CA VAL A 12 13.73 -7.80 0.67
C VAL A 12 14.55 -9.01 0.23
N GLY A 13 14.59 -9.26 -1.08
CA GLY A 13 15.35 -10.35 -1.67
C GLY A 13 16.86 -10.13 -1.66
N PRO A 14 17.65 -11.13 -2.10
CA PRO A 14 19.12 -11.08 -2.04
C PRO A 14 19.78 -9.94 -2.81
N SER A 15 19.11 -9.39 -3.83
CA SER A 15 19.63 -8.24 -4.61
C SER A 15 19.63 -6.94 -3.81
N GLY A 16 18.81 -6.83 -2.78
CA GLY A 16 18.58 -5.57 -2.06
C GLY A 16 17.82 -4.52 -2.90
N LEU A 17 17.27 -4.89 -4.05
CA LEU A 17 16.51 -3.99 -4.92
C LEU A 17 15.03 -4.32 -4.79
N VAL A 18 14.22 -3.32 -4.45
CA VAL A 18 12.76 -3.41 -4.43
C VAL A 18 12.23 -2.46 -5.51
N SER A 19 11.42 -3.01 -6.41
CA SER A 19 10.84 -2.27 -7.54
C SER A 19 9.32 -2.26 -7.43
N ILE A 20 8.72 -1.08 -7.62
CA ILE A 20 7.28 -0.83 -7.54
C ILE A 20 6.82 -0.25 -8.88
N ASP A 21 5.89 -0.93 -9.55
CA ASP A 21 5.18 -0.45 -10.73
C ASP A 21 3.76 -0.03 -10.32
N TYR A 22 3.36 1.23 -10.58
CA TYR A 22 2.01 1.71 -10.32
C TYR A 22 1.12 1.29 -11.48
N LEU A 23 0.27 0.28 -11.25
CA LEU A 23 -0.47 -0.36 -12.33
C LEU A 23 -1.80 0.31 -12.63
N TYR A 24 -2.59 0.62 -11.61
CA TYR A 24 -3.95 1.15 -11.79
C TYR A 24 -4.34 2.08 -10.64
N ASP A 25 -5.10 3.12 -10.98
CA ASP A 25 -5.70 4.10 -10.09
C ASP A 25 -7.21 4.13 -10.32
N GLY A 26 -7.97 3.67 -9.33
CA GLY A 26 -9.44 3.71 -9.32
C GLY A 26 -10.01 4.73 -8.33
N GLY A 27 -9.16 5.32 -7.49
CA GLY A 27 -9.56 6.08 -6.32
C GLY A 27 -9.71 7.57 -6.63
N ALA A 28 -10.75 8.21 -6.13
CA ALA A 28 -10.94 9.65 -6.34
C ALA A 28 -10.00 10.53 -5.46
N TYR A 29 -9.16 9.93 -4.63
CA TYR A 29 -8.27 10.65 -3.72
C TYR A 29 -6.83 10.70 -4.22
N GLU A 30 -6.29 11.90 -4.26
CA GLU A 30 -4.90 12.15 -4.63
C GLU A 30 -3.96 11.97 -3.42
N GLY A 31 -3.52 10.74 -3.23
CA GLY A 31 -2.72 10.30 -2.08
C GLY A 31 -1.23 10.10 -2.31
N GLU A 32 -0.58 9.53 -1.30
CA GLU A 32 0.78 8.99 -1.41
C GLU A 32 0.85 7.55 -0.91
N LEU A 33 1.50 6.68 -1.67
CA LEU A 33 1.91 5.36 -1.20
C LEU A 33 3.38 5.39 -0.82
N ALA A 34 3.69 4.90 0.38
CA ALA A 34 5.04 4.76 0.86
C ALA A 34 5.34 3.35 1.33
N LEU A 35 6.61 2.96 1.24
CA LEU A 35 7.14 1.78 1.91
C LEU A 35 8.11 2.18 3.02
N PHE A 36 8.13 1.38 4.08
CA PHE A 36 8.97 1.62 5.26
C PHE A 36 9.46 0.32 5.89
N SER A 37 10.73 0.31 6.31
CA SER A 37 11.34 -0.78 7.07
C SER A 37 10.66 -0.96 8.42
N LEU A 38 10.48 -2.22 8.82
CA LEU A 38 9.94 -2.62 10.12
C LEU A 38 11.02 -2.80 11.19
N GLU A 39 12.30 -2.72 10.82
CA GLU A 39 13.42 -2.98 11.74
C GLU A 39 13.43 -2.01 12.94
N GLY A 40 13.32 -2.52 14.16
CA GLY A 40 13.25 -1.68 15.37
C GLY A 40 11.86 -1.10 15.67
N LEU A 41 10.86 -1.34 14.81
CA LEU A 41 9.47 -0.90 15.07
C LEU A 41 8.73 -1.78 16.07
N GLU A 42 9.24 -2.96 16.40
CA GLU A 42 8.71 -3.86 17.44
C GLU A 42 8.68 -3.23 18.83
N THR A 43 9.43 -2.15 19.04
CA THR A 43 9.43 -1.35 20.27
C THR A 43 8.20 -0.45 20.42
N PHE A 44 7.45 -0.23 19.33
CA PHE A 44 6.23 0.59 19.33
C PHE A 44 4.99 -0.30 19.22
N GLN A 45 3.91 0.12 19.89
CA GLN A 45 2.60 -0.48 19.64
C GLN A 45 2.15 -0.15 18.20
N PRO A 46 1.80 -1.14 17.36
CA PRO A 46 1.27 -0.89 16.02
C PRO A 46 0.08 0.07 16.03
N GLY A 47 0.06 1.02 15.08
CA GLY A 47 -1.00 2.03 14.97
C GLY A 47 -0.98 3.12 16.05
N SER A 48 -0.06 3.06 17.01
CA SER A 48 0.17 4.14 17.97
C SER A 48 0.72 5.38 17.29
N ARG A 49 0.63 6.53 17.97
CA ARG A 49 1.18 7.80 17.48
C ARG A 49 2.67 7.68 17.13
N ALA A 50 3.44 7.02 17.99
CA ALA A 50 4.89 6.86 17.82
C ALA A 50 5.21 5.93 16.64
N PHE A 51 4.49 4.81 16.49
CA PHE A 51 4.62 3.92 15.34
C PHE A 51 4.36 4.66 14.02
N ILE A 52 3.23 5.38 13.93
CA ILE A 52 2.84 6.11 12.71
C ILE A 52 3.88 7.17 12.37
N GLN A 53 4.34 7.93 13.37
CA GLN A 53 5.32 8.99 13.15
C GLN A 53 6.67 8.43 12.70
N GLU A 54 7.13 7.32 13.29
CA GLU A 54 8.39 6.69 12.91
C GLU A 54 8.30 6.03 11.52
N ALA A 55 7.18 5.38 11.18
CA ALA A 55 6.94 4.86 9.83
C ALA A 55 6.98 5.98 8.78
N ALA A 56 6.33 7.12 9.05
CA ALA A 56 6.36 8.28 8.18
C ALA A 56 7.78 8.90 8.06
N ARG A 57 8.52 9.02 9.17
CA ARG A 57 9.91 9.49 9.16
C ARG A 57 10.80 8.61 8.27
N ARG A 58 10.63 7.28 8.33
CA ARG A 58 11.37 6.32 7.51
C ARG A 58 11.01 6.44 6.04
N ALA A 59 9.72 6.55 5.72
CA ALA A 59 9.24 6.79 4.36
C ALA A 59 9.78 8.11 3.77
N LEU A 60 9.89 9.18 4.57
CA LEU A 60 10.43 10.47 4.12
C LEU A 60 11.96 10.50 4.01
N SER A 61 12.66 9.45 4.47
CA SER A 61 14.12 9.45 4.48
C SER A 61 14.75 9.23 3.12
N ASP A 62 13.98 8.75 2.14
CA ASP A 62 14.43 8.34 0.80
C ASP A 62 15.73 7.51 0.86
N SER A 63 15.70 6.48 1.69
CA SER A 63 16.87 5.68 2.04
C SER A 63 16.53 4.20 2.14
N HIS A 64 17.49 3.37 2.58
CA HIS A 64 17.24 1.96 2.89
C HIS A 64 16.15 1.74 3.95
N LEU A 65 15.77 2.79 4.70
CA LEU A 65 14.67 2.74 5.66
C LEU A 65 13.29 2.87 5.00
N GLY A 66 13.18 3.43 3.80
CA GLY A 66 11.90 3.69 3.16
C GLY A 66 11.93 4.86 2.19
N ALA A 67 10.88 4.95 1.38
CA ALA A 67 10.64 6.02 0.42
C ALA A 67 9.12 6.17 0.18
N VAL A 68 8.69 7.37 -0.17
CA VAL A 68 7.42 7.57 -0.90
C VAL A 68 7.62 7.00 -2.30
N VAL A 69 6.76 6.07 -2.73
CA VAL A 69 6.90 5.36 -4.02
C VAL A 69 5.88 5.76 -5.06
N ILE A 70 4.75 6.34 -4.67
CA ILE A 70 3.74 6.92 -5.56
C ILE A 70 3.30 8.26 -4.98
N GLN A 71 3.26 9.28 -5.83
CA GLN A 71 2.61 10.58 -5.57
C GLN A 71 1.47 10.77 -6.56
N ASP A 72 0.26 10.39 -6.16
CA ASP A 72 -0.86 10.19 -7.07
C ASP A 72 -1.27 11.48 -7.82
N ALA A 73 -1.14 12.63 -7.16
CA ALA A 73 -1.36 13.95 -7.78
C ALA A 73 -0.47 14.23 -9.02
N THR A 74 0.61 13.49 -9.23
CA THR A 74 1.58 13.71 -10.33
C THR A 74 2.00 12.47 -11.09
N ASP A 75 1.91 11.29 -10.48
CA ASP A 75 2.33 10.01 -11.02
C ASP A 75 1.13 9.26 -11.55
N ALA A 76 0.98 9.18 -12.88
CA ALA A 76 -0.11 8.39 -13.45
C ALA A 76 0.18 6.90 -13.29
N ALA A 77 -0.86 6.11 -13.03
CA ALA A 77 -0.80 4.68 -13.16
C ALA A 77 -0.54 4.27 -14.62
N ARG A 78 0.11 3.12 -14.81
CA ARG A 78 0.50 2.59 -16.12
C ARG A 78 -0.70 2.26 -17.00
N LEU A 79 -1.78 1.78 -16.39
CA LEU A 79 -3.03 1.46 -17.06
C LEU A 79 -4.02 2.59 -16.77
N SER A 80 -4.78 2.96 -17.80
CA SER A 80 -5.90 3.89 -17.72
C SER A 80 -7.14 3.17 -18.23
N GLY A 81 -8.29 3.45 -17.63
CA GLY A 81 -9.54 2.80 -17.97
C GLY A 81 -10.62 3.10 -16.95
N ALA A 82 -11.87 2.91 -17.36
CA ALA A 82 -13.03 2.99 -16.48
C ALA A 82 -13.55 1.57 -16.23
N PHE A 83 -14.05 1.33 -15.02
CA PHE A 83 -14.88 0.17 -14.73
C PHE A 83 -16.36 0.55 -14.83
N PRO A 84 -17.31 -0.42 -14.89
CA PRO A 84 -18.73 -0.11 -15.07
C PRO A 84 -19.29 0.88 -14.05
N ASP A 85 -18.76 0.84 -12.82
CA ASP A 85 -19.21 1.70 -11.72
C ASP A 85 -18.21 2.81 -11.37
N ASP A 86 -17.02 2.85 -11.99
CA ASP A 86 -15.92 3.75 -11.63
C ASP A 86 -15.36 4.47 -12.86
N LYS A 87 -15.10 5.77 -12.73
CA LYS A 87 -14.50 6.56 -13.80
C LYS A 87 -12.99 6.36 -13.82
N ASP A 88 -12.40 6.58 -15.00
CA ASP A 88 -10.95 6.76 -15.09
C ASP A 88 -10.58 8.08 -14.42
N VAL A 89 -9.92 7.98 -13.27
CA VAL A 89 -9.47 9.10 -12.43
C VAL A 89 -7.96 9.30 -12.51
N ASN A 90 -7.26 8.42 -13.24
CA ASN A 90 -5.83 8.41 -13.40
C ASN A 90 -5.32 9.75 -13.95
N ALA A 91 -4.43 10.41 -13.21
CA ALA A 91 -3.96 11.76 -13.49
C ALA A 91 -2.42 11.84 -13.58
N GLY A 92 -1.92 12.84 -14.32
CA GLY A 92 -0.49 13.09 -14.43
C GLY A 92 0.21 12.30 -15.54
N SER A 93 1.41 11.76 -15.26
CA SER A 93 2.20 11.04 -16.26
C SER A 93 2.89 9.82 -15.65
N TYR A 94 2.86 8.69 -16.38
CA TYR A 94 3.48 7.47 -15.89
C TYR A 94 5.01 7.63 -15.84
N LYS A 95 5.58 7.48 -14.64
CA LYS A 95 7.01 7.70 -14.37
C LYS A 95 7.88 6.46 -14.54
N GLY A 96 7.28 5.32 -14.90
CA GLY A 96 8.00 4.04 -14.94
C GLY A 96 8.08 3.37 -13.58
N VAL A 97 8.80 2.25 -13.55
CA VAL A 97 8.99 1.45 -12.34
C VAL A 97 9.96 2.16 -11.39
N LYS A 98 9.50 2.48 -10.17
CA LYS A 98 10.35 3.05 -9.14
C LYS A 98 11.13 1.96 -8.42
N THR A 99 12.45 2.03 -8.47
CA THR A 99 13.34 1.05 -7.82
C THR A 99 14.14 1.72 -6.72
N MET A 100 14.19 1.09 -5.55
CA MET A 100 14.99 1.55 -4.43
C MET A 100 15.83 0.44 -3.83
N ARG A 101 16.92 0.85 -3.16
CA ARG A 101 17.85 -0.06 -2.51
C ARG A 101 17.52 -0.16 -1.02
N MET A 102 17.30 -1.39 -0.57
CA MET A 102 17.10 -1.74 0.84
C MET A 102 18.11 -2.82 1.24
N GLN A 103 18.30 -3.03 2.54
CA GLN A 103 19.17 -4.11 3.01
C GLN A 103 18.50 -5.47 2.71
N PRO A 104 19.21 -6.43 2.10
CA PRO A 104 18.68 -7.78 1.89
C PRO A 104 18.19 -8.40 3.20
N GLY A 105 17.04 -9.08 3.18
CA GLY A 105 16.43 -9.68 4.36
C GLY A 105 15.67 -8.71 5.27
N THR A 106 15.73 -7.39 5.04
CA THR A 106 14.90 -6.42 5.77
C THR A 106 13.42 -6.72 5.52
N ARG A 107 12.63 -6.63 6.59
CA ARG A 107 11.16 -6.68 6.51
C ARG A 107 10.62 -5.26 6.37
N PHE A 108 9.64 -5.08 5.50
CA PHE A 108 8.99 -3.79 5.28
C PHE A 108 7.47 -3.94 5.13
N GLY A 109 6.78 -2.82 5.28
CA GLY A 109 5.36 -2.68 4.98
C GLY A 109 5.08 -1.42 4.16
N PHE A 110 3.85 -1.31 3.71
CA PHE A 110 3.30 -0.13 3.03
C PHE A 110 2.40 0.70 3.94
N MET A 111 2.42 2.01 3.69
CA MET A 111 1.54 3.03 4.25
C MET A 111 0.93 3.84 3.10
N LEU A 112 -0.38 3.76 2.94
CA LEU A 112 -1.17 4.58 2.04
C LEU A 112 -1.71 5.79 2.83
N VAL A 113 -1.46 7.00 2.35
CA VAL A 113 -2.13 8.21 2.80
C VAL A 113 -3.19 8.54 1.75
N PRO A 114 -4.49 8.30 2.01
CA PRO A 114 -5.49 8.33 0.95
C PRO A 114 -5.58 9.69 0.24
N ASN A 115 -5.68 10.80 0.98
CA ASN A 115 -5.83 12.14 0.39
C ASN A 115 -4.90 13.16 1.08
N GLY A 116 -3.62 13.10 0.76
CA GLY A 116 -2.59 13.94 1.36
C GLY A 116 -1.22 13.28 1.30
N THR A 117 -0.26 13.83 2.06
CA THR A 117 1.14 13.41 1.99
C THR A 117 1.62 12.72 3.25
N VAL A 118 2.69 11.93 3.12
CA VAL A 118 3.45 11.36 4.23
C VAL A 118 4.02 12.46 5.12
N GLN A 119 4.40 13.61 4.56
CA GLN A 119 4.85 14.77 5.35
C GLN A 119 3.75 15.24 6.31
N GLU A 120 2.50 15.34 5.83
CA GLU A 120 1.37 15.70 6.70
C GLU A 120 1.12 14.68 7.81
N VAL A 121 1.38 13.39 7.56
CA VAL A 121 1.28 12.32 8.56
C VAL A 121 2.42 12.41 9.56
N PHE A 122 3.65 12.68 9.13
CA PHE A 122 4.80 12.85 10.02
C PHE A 122 4.60 14.01 11.01
N GLU A 123 4.10 15.15 10.51
CA GLU A 123 3.80 16.33 11.34
C GLU A 123 2.61 16.09 12.27
N ARG A 124 1.60 15.34 11.80
CA ARG A 124 0.34 15.11 12.53
C ARG A 124 -0.08 13.63 12.50
N PRO A 125 0.61 12.73 13.22
CA PRO A 125 0.42 11.28 13.12
C PRO A 125 -0.96 10.75 13.55
N LYS A 126 -1.83 11.57 14.15
CA LYS A 126 -3.21 11.20 14.52
C LYS A 126 -4.26 11.77 13.54
N ARG A 127 -3.94 11.93 12.25
CA ARG A 127 -4.93 12.32 11.23
C ARG A 127 -6.14 11.37 11.24
N SER A 128 -7.29 11.94 10.90
CA SER A 128 -8.58 11.26 10.77
C SER A 128 -9.15 11.46 9.37
N GLY A 129 -10.24 10.75 9.04
CA GLY A 129 -10.87 10.83 7.72
C GLY A 129 -9.93 10.35 6.62
N ALA A 130 -10.02 10.96 5.44
CA ALA A 130 -9.22 10.64 4.25
C ALA A 130 -7.71 10.94 4.40
N LYS A 131 -7.28 11.62 5.47
CA LYS A 131 -5.86 11.89 5.76
C LYS A 131 -5.23 10.86 6.70
N ARG A 132 -6.01 9.89 7.19
CA ARG A 132 -5.49 8.86 8.10
C ARG A 132 -4.64 7.87 7.31
N PRO A 133 -3.40 7.56 7.74
CA PRO A 133 -2.62 6.52 7.09
C PRO A 133 -3.27 5.14 7.26
N LEU A 134 -3.32 4.38 6.18
CA LEU A 134 -3.79 3.02 6.06
C LEU A 134 -2.60 2.11 5.80
N PHE A 135 -2.40 1.12 6.65
CA PHE A 135 -1.24 0.24 6.59
C PHE A 135 -1.56 -1.10 5.96
N SER A 136 -0.59 -1.66 5.25
CA SER A 136 -0.61 -3.08 4.88
C SER A 136 -0.64 -4.02 6.10
N LEU A 137 -0.06 -3.60 7.23
CA LEU A 137 -0.14 -4.31 8.50
C LEU A 137 -1.50 -4.05 9.16
N ALA A 138 -2.37 -5.06 9.15
CA ALA A 138 -3.71 -4.96 9.74
C ALA A 138 -3.66 -4.51 11.21
N THR A 139 -2.69 -4.97 12.00
CA THR A 139 -2.51 -4.59 13.41
C THR A 139 -2.20 -3.10 13.61
N ALA A 140 -1.71 -2.39 12.60
CA ALA A 140 -1.51 -0.94 12.64
C ALA A 140 -2.78 -0.14 12.27
N ASN A 141 -3.83 -0.83 11.80
CA ASN A 141 -5.11 -0.21 11.43
C ASN A 141 -6.13 -0.30 12.58
N PRO A 142 -7.07 0.66 12.66
CA PRO A 142 -8.22 0.55 13.56
C PRO A 142 -8.97 -0.77 13.34
N ASN A 143 -9.41 -1.40 14.43
CA ASN A 143 -10.17 -2.66 14.40
C ASN A 143 -9.49 -3.80 13.64
N HIS A 144 -8.16 -3.74 13.48
CA HIS A 144 -7.36 -4.69 12.71
C HIS A 144 -7.85 -4.85 11.26
N ALA A 145 -8.36 -3.77 10.67
CA ALA A 145 -8.91 -3.78 9.32
C ALA A 145 -7.81 -4.09 8.29
N VAL A 146 -8.14 -4.94 7.32
CA VAL A 146 -7.28 -5.24 6.18
C VAL A 146 -7.53 -4.19 5.10
N GLN A 147 -6.49 -3.50 4.66
CA GLN A 147 -6.56 -2.44 3.63
C GLN A 147 -5.91 -2.87 2.31
N VAL A 148 -5.25 -4.03 2.30
CA VAL A 148 -4.45 -4.51 1.17
C VAL A 148 -4.77 -5.97 0.91
N GLY A 149 -5.19 -6.24 -0.32
CA GLY A 149 -5.35 -7.57 -0.88
C GLY A 149 -4.22 -7.94 -1.81
N GLN A 150 -3.98 -9.24 -1.98
CA GLN A 150 -3.09 -9.78 -3.01
C GLN A 150 -3.92 -10.35 -4.15
N ILE A 151 -3.68 -9.85 -5.36
CA ILE A 151 -4.18 -10.46 -6.60
C ILE A 151 -3.25 -11.62 -6.91
N GLY A 152 -3.83 -12.81 -7.13
CA GLY A 152 -3.17 -14.12 -7.03
C GLY A 152 -1.74 -14.19 -7.56
N ASP A 153 -0.88 -14.89 -6.82
CA ASP A 153 0.51 -15.13 -7.19
C ASP A 153 0.63 -16.51 -7.86
N ARG A 154 0.36 -16.57 -9.17
CA ARG A 154 0.46 -17.83 -9.94
C ARG A 154 1.90 -18.26 -10.20
N THR A 155 2.89 -17.38 -10.01
CA THR A 155 4.28 -17.60 -10.41
C THR A 155 5.27 -17.65 -9.24
N GLY A 156 4.85 -17.25 -8.03
CA GLY A 156 5.70 -17.16 -6.84
C GLY A 156 6.71 -16.01 -6.88
N ALA A 157 6.64 -15.12 -7.88
CA ALA A 157 7.73 -14.22 -8.26
C ALA A 157 7.36 -12.72 -8.25
N GLY A 158 6.10 -12.39 -7.97
CA GLY A 158 5.64 -11.00 -7.94
C GLY A 158 4.32 -10.87 -7.19
N HIS A 159 4.25 -9.85 -6.34
CA HIS A 159 3.04 -9.55 -5.57
C HIS A 159 2.32 -8.39 -6.25
N ILE A 160 1.25 -8.69 -6.98
CA ILE A 160 0.28 -7.65 -7.33
C ILE A 160 -0.55 -7.40 -6.07
N LEU A 161 -0.49 -6.18 -5.57
CA LEU A 161 -1.26 -5.73 -4.42
C LEU A 161 -2.32 -4.74 -4.86
N ALA A 162 -3.48 -4.83 -4.23
CA ALA A 162 -4.64 -4.00 -4.47
C ALA A 162 -5.04 -3.37 -3.15
N PHE A 163 -5.13 -2.05 -3.10
CA PHE A 163 -5.35 -1.27 -1.89
C PHE A 163 -6.75 -0.66 -1.93
N GLU A 164 -7.36 -0.58 -0.75
CA GLU A 164 -8.52 0.27 -0.50
C GLU A 164 -8.06 1.54 0.22
N ASP A 165 -8.44 2.71 -0.29
CA ASP A 165 -8.13 4.03 0.26
C ASP A 165 -9.19 4.52 1.27
N LEU A 166 -10.37 3.87 1.26
CA LEU A 166 -11.41 4.01 2.25
C LEU A 166 -11.23 3.00 3.39
N ARG A 167 -11.57 3.44 4.60
CA ARG A 167 -11.49 2.55 5.76
C ARG A 167 -12.45 1.37 5.63
N THR A 168 -11.91 0.17 5.42
CA THR A 168 -12.66 -1.09 5.36
C THR A 168 -13.43 -1.46 6.64
N ASP A 169 -13.08 -0.88 7.81
CA ASP A 169 -13.84 -0.97 9.06
C ASP A 169 -14.98 0.07 9.18
N ARG A 170 -15.24 0.83 8.12
CA ARG A 170 -16.30 1.83 8.02
C ARG A 170 -17.08 1.67 6.70
N ARG A 171 -17.46 2.78 6.07
CA ARG A 171 -18.19 2.84 4.79
C ARG A 171 -17.18 2.87 3.65
N SER A 172 -16.62 1.71 3.36
CA SER A 172 -15.80 1.41 2.18
C SER A 172 -16.66 0.53 1.26
N ASP A 173 -16.55 0.73 -0.04
CA ASP A 173 -17.20 -0.10 -1.06
C ASP A 173 -16.42 -1.40 -1.33
N ARG A 174 -15.16 -1.48 -0.86
CA ARG A 174 -14.35 -2.71 -0.81
C ARG A 174 -14.09 -3.26 -2.19
N ASP A 175 -13.80 -2.40 -3.16
CA ASP A 175 -13.44 -2.82 -4.50
C ASP A 175 -11.93 -3.04 -4.65
N TYR A 176 -11.13 -2.47 -3.74
CA TYR A 176 -9.67 -2.57 -3.72
C TYR A 176 -9.03 -2.17 -5.06
N ASN A 177 -9.66 -1.32 -5.87
CA ASN A 177 -9.06 -0.80 -7.10
C ASN A 177 -8.43 0.58 -6.93
N ASP A 178 -8.54 1.19 -5.75
CA ASP A 178 -8.06 2.55 -5.50
C ASP A 178 -6.58 2.71 -5.85
N VAL A 179 -5.72 1.78 -5.41
CA VAL A 179 -4.31 1.73 -5.82
C VAL A 179 -3.90 0.29 -6.09
N ILE A 180 -3.44 -0.02 -7.31
CA ILE A 180 -2.89 -1.33 -7.66
C ILE A 180 -1.42 -1.19 -8.02
N ILE A 181 -0.58 -1.99 -7.38
CA ILE A 181 0.87 -2.02 -7.64
C ILE A 181 1.36 -3.43 -7.95
N HIS A 182 2.48 -3.50 -8.66
CA HIS A 182 3.27 -4.71 -8.77
C HIS A 182 4.62 -4.53 -8.08
N ILE A 183 4.97 -5.48 -7.21
CA ILE A 183 6.21 -5.50 -6.45
C ILE A 183 7.15 -6.57 -7.00
N GLN A 184 8.40 -6.19 -7.21
CA GLN A 184 9.49 -7.10 -7.58
C GLN A 184 10.66 -6.97 -6.59
N GLY A 185 11.44 -8.04 -6.46
CA GLY A 185 12.64 -8.06 -5.62
C GLY A 185 12.36 -8.22 -4.11
N ALA A 186 11.11 -8.51 -3.74
CA ALA A 186 10.72 -8.85 -2.38
C ALA A 186 9.71 -10.02 -2.37
N ILE A 187 9.71 -10.78 -1.28
CA ILE A 187 8.76 -11.88 -1.04
C ILE A 187 7.88 -11.55 0.17
N GLY A 188 6.58 -11.78 0.06
CA GLY A 188 5.63 -11.53 1.15
C GLY A 188 4.28 -12.16 0.86
N ARG A 189 3.32 -11.91 1.75
CA ARG A 189 1.93 -12.32 1.54
C ARG A 189 1.01 -11.23 2.05
N ALA A 190 -0.07 -10.96 1.31
CA ALA A 190 -1.24 -10.26 1.84
C ALA A 190 -2.46 -11.21 1.79
N THR A 191 -3.58 -10.80 2.39
CA THR A 191 -4.81 -11.59 2.29
C THR A 191 -5.20 -11.72 0.82
N PRO A 192 -5.58 -12.91 0.33
CA PRO A 192 -6.09 -13.04 -1.04
C PRO A 192 -7.25 -12.09 -1.26
N ILE A 193 -7.23 -11.35 -2.37
CA ILE A 193 -8.28 -10.36 -2.67
C ILE A 193 -9.68 -11.02 -2.77
N ASP A 194 -9.76 -12.30 -3.14
CA ASP A 194 -11.01 -13.08 -3.17
C ASP A 194 -11.74 -13.13 -1.81
N ALA A 195 -10.99 -12.99 -0.71
CA ALA A 195 -11.56 -12.98 0.64
C ALA A 195 -11.94 -11.56 1.12
N LEU A 196 -11.65 -10.52 0.33
CA LEU A 196 -11.76 -9.12 0.72
C LEU A 196 -12.75 -8.33 -0.14
N ILE A 197 -12.68 -8.52 -1.46
CA ILE A 197 -13.42 -7.72 -2.43
C ILE A 197 -14.93 -7.93 -2.29
N ALA A 198 -15.70 -6.85 -2.35
CA ALA A 198 -17.15 -6.94 -2.38
C ALA A 198 -17.58 -7.58 -3.72
N PRO A 199 -18.37 -8.67 -3.71
CA PRO A 199 -18.72 -9.38 -4.95
C PRO A 199 -19.41 -8.51 -6.02
N ARG A 200 -20.12 -7.46 -5.62
CA ARG A 200 -20.78 -6.52 -6.54
C ARG A 200 -19.84 -5.46 -7.14
N ARG A 201 -18.63 -5.36 -6.61
CA ARG A 201 -17.60 -4.42 -7.05
C ARG A 201 -16.37 -5.16 -7.61
N ASP A 202 -16.49 -6.46 -7.90
CA ASP A 202 -15.39 -7.27 -8.39
C ASP A 202 -15.10 -7.00 -9.87
N TRP A 203 -14.30 -5.97 -10.10
CA TRP A 203 -13.87 -5.49 -11.41
C TRP A 203 -13.02 -6.49 -12.19
N ARG A 204 -12.50 -7.55 -11.56
CA ARG A 204 -11.71 -8.60 -12.24
C ARG A 204 -12.56 -9.52 -13.10
N THR A 205 -13.88 -9.44 -12.92
CA THR A 205 -14.88 -10.16 -13.71
C THR A 205 -15.48 -9.31 -14.83
N THR A 206 -15.12 -8.03 -14.89
CA THR A 206 -15.52 -7.13 -15.96
C THR A 206 -14.79 -7.48 -17.25
N PRO A 207 -15.49 -7.56 -18.40
CA PRO A 207 -14.91 -7.82 -19.72
C PRO A 207 -13.84 -6.82 -20.16
#